data_AF-A0A8H9UY86-F1
#
_entry.id   AF-A0A8H9UY86-F1
#
_cell.length_a   1.000
_cell.length_b   1.000
_cell.length_c   1.000
_cell.angle_alpha   90.00
_cell.angle_beta   90.00
_cell.angle_gamma   90.00
#
_symmetry.space_group_name_H-M   'P 1'
#
loop_
_entity.id
_entity.type
_entity.pdbx_description
1 polymer ?
#
loop_
_entity_poly.entity_id
_entity_poly.type
_entity_poly.pdbx_seq_one_letter_code
_entity_poly.pdbx_strand_id
1 'polypeptide(L)'
;MWLFKIKILNYFKIKTKFNIKMIMISLTILYLIVELILFNVLPTIPNYSIYVFIDSIFGGKGIKGVYLLTYVFIVTVIIAPILEEVVYRGYILGNLLKVYNKPIIPIVISALAFGLIHLGTQSSINGFIFGLVSGYIYYKYSNLKYNVLLHSSINLVTYMSLIIKLF
;
A
#
# COMPACT_ATOMS: atom_id res chain seq x y z
N MET A 1 17.79 -14.86 31.16
CA MET A 1 18.15 -13.50 30.70
C MET A 1 18.67 -13.55 29.27
N TRP A 2 17.80 -13.95 28.35
CA TRP A 2 18.03 -14.14 26.90
C TRP A 2 16.73 -13.69 26.22
N LEU A 3 16.80 -13.13 24.99
CA LEU A 3 15.69 -12.77 24.06
C LEU A 3 15.56 -11.29 23.63
N PHE A 4 16.66 -10.60 23.31
CA PHE A 4 16.61 -9.45 22.40
C PHE A 4 17.74 -9.51 21.35
N LYS A 5 17.75 -10.57 20.52
CA LYS A 5 18.41 -10.51 19.21
C LYS A 5 17.35 -10.18 18.17
N ILE A 6 17.19 -8.88 17.92
CA ILE A 6 16.36 -8.33 16.86
C ILE A 6 16.82 -8.94 15.52
N LYS A 7 16.01 -9.87 14.99
CA LYS A 7 16.23 -10.59 13.73
C LYS A 7 15.90 -9.72 12.49
N ILE A 8 16.04 -8.39 12.55
CA ILE A 8 15.76 -7.48 11.42
C ILE A 8 16.59 -7.85 10.18
N LEU A 9 17.83 -8.35 10.37
CA LEU A 9 18.73 -8.70 9.28
C LEU A 9 18.32 -9.95 8.47
N ASN A 10 17.43 -10.82 8.98
CA ASN A 10 16.98 -12.01 8.26
C ASN A 10 15.72 -11.78 7.39
N TYR A 11 15.06 -10.62 7.47
CA TYR A 11 13.86 -10.30 6.67
C TYR A 11 14.15 -10.14 5.16
N PHE A 12 15.42 -10.09 4.77
CA PHE A 12 15.86 -9.83 3.41
C PHE A 12 16.45 -11.04 2.68
N LYS A 13 16.22 -12.26 3.18
CA LYS A 13 16.65 -13.47 2.49
C LYS A 13 15.73 -13.78 1.31
N ILE A 14 16.32 -13.89 0.12
CA ILE A 14 15.64 -14.23 -1.14
C ILE A 14 15.99 -15.68 -1.49
N LYS A 15 14.99 -16.56 -1.53
CA LYS A 15 15.06 -17.84 -2.27
C LYS A 15 13.67 -18.24 -2.73
N THR A 16 13.37 -18.12 -4.02
CA THR A 16 12.17 -18.76 -4.64
C THR A 16 12.34 -19.09 -6.11
N LYS A 17 11.59 -20.11 -6.57
CA LYS A 17 11.56 -20.70 -7.91
C LYS A 17 10.44 -20.17 -8.85
N PHE A 18 9.61 -19.21 -8.42
CA PHE A 18 8.57 -18.56 -9.24
C PHE A 18 8.96 -17.11 -9.58
N ASN A 19 8.56 -16.61 -10.77
CA ASN A 19 8.89 -15.25 -11.21
C ASN A 19 8.02 -14.21 -10.49
N ILE A 20 8.46 -13.79 -9.31
CA ILE A 20 7.76 -12.85 -8.43
C ILE A 20 7.45 -11.50 -9.11
N LYS A 21 8.24 -11.12 -10.13
CA LYS A 21 7.96 -9.94 -10.95
C LYS A 21 6.62 -10.08 -11.66
N MET A 22 6.28 -11.27 -12.17
CA MET A 22 5.00 -11.50 -12.86
C MET A 22 3.81 -11.33 -11.91
N ILE A 23 3.91 -11.80 -10.67
CA ILE A 23 2.84 -11.66 -9.69
C ILE A 23 2.65 -10.19 -9.30
N MET A 24 3.75 -9.46 -9.07
CA MET A 24 3.69 -8.03 -8.79
C MET A 24 3.09 -7.25 -9.96
N ILE A 25 3.44 -7.60 -11.21
CA ILE A 25 2.87 -7.01 -12.42
C ILE A 25 1.37 -7.29 -12.49
N SER A 26 0.94 -8.55 -12.32
CA SER A 26 -0.48 -8.92 -12.36
C SER A 26 -1.32 -8.18 -11.33
N LEU A 27 -0.80 -8.00 -10.11
CA LEU A 27 -1.50 -7.28 -9.04
C LEU A 27 -1.52 -5.78 -9.26
N THR A 28 -0.46 -5.21 -9.84
CA THR A 28 -0.42 -3.80 -10.23
C THR A 28 -1.43 -3.54 -11.35
N ILE A 29 -1.53 -4.43 -12.34
CA ILE A 29 -2.54 -4.36 -13.41
C ILE A 29 -3.95 -4.48 -12.85
N LEU A 30 -4.18 -5.41 -11.91
CA LEU A 30 -5.49 -5.55 -11.26
C LEU A 30 -5.89 -4.28 -10.51
N TYR A 31 -4.97 -3.68 -9.75
CA TYR A 31 -5.21 -2.41 -9.06
C TYR A 31 -5.51 -1.28 -10.05
N LEU A 32 -4.75 -1.18 -11.15
CA LEU A 32 -4.99 -0.21 -12.22
C LEU A 32 -6.38 -0.34 -12.84
N ILE A 33 -6.85 -1.57 -13.06
CA ILE A 33 -8.20 -1.84 -13.57
C ILE A 33 -9.26 -1.38 -12.56
N VAL A 34 -9.05 -1.64 -11.26
CA VAL A 34 -9.96 -1.19 -10.21
C VAL A 34 -10.01 0.33 -10.12
N GLU A 35 -8.86 1.00 -10.14
CA GLU A 35 -8.78 2.47 -10.18
C GLU A 35 -9.41 3.05 -11.44
N LEU A 36 -9.24 2.40 -12.60
CA LEU A 36 -9.91 2.80 -13.84
C LEU A 36 -11.44 2.71 -13.70
N ILE A 37 -11.96 1.64 -13.11
CA ILE A 37 -13.39 1.48 -12.85
C ILE A 37 -13.87 2.58 -11.89
N LEU A 38 -13.16 2.80 -10.78
CA LEU A 38 -13.51 3.83 -9.80
C LEU A 38 -13.43 5.24 -10.40
N PHE A 39 -12.42 5.54 -11.21
CA PHE A 39 -12.27 6.83 -11.88
C PHE A 39 -13.38 7.11 -12.88
N ASN A 40 -13.94 6.10 -13.54
CA ASN A 40 -15.05 6.28 -14.47
C ASN A 40 -16.42 6.29 -13.77
N VAL A 41 -16.54 5.68 -12.58
CA VAL A 41 -17.79 5.57 -11.83
C VAL A 41 -17.98 6.72 -10.84
N LEU A 42 -16.95 7.11 -10.09
CA LEU A 42 -17.04 8.14 -9.04
C LEU A 42 -17.43 9.55 -9.54
N PRO A 43 -17.00 10.03 -10.73
CA PRO A 43 -17.42 11.34 -11.25
C PRO A 43 -18.90 11.42 -11.63
N THR A 44 -19.60 10.28 -11.73
CA THR A 44 -21.06 10.25 -11.92
C THR A 44 -21.83 10.53 -10.63
N ILE A 45 -21.13 10.59 -9.48
CA ILE A 45 -21.70 10.91 -8.16
C ILE A 45 -21.55 12.42 -7.92
N PRO A 46 -22.66 13.19 -7.77
CA PRO A 46 -22.58 14.62 -7.51
C PRO A 46 -21.88 14.94 -6.17
N ASN A 47 -21.02 15.96 -6.13
CA ASN A 47 -20.34 16.58 -4.97
C ASN A 47 -18.98 16.03 -4.46
N TYR A 48 -18.05 15.59 -5.33
CA TYR A 48 -16.65 15.33 -4.91
C TYR A 48 -15.69 16.43 -5.41
N SER A 49 -15.56 17.55 -4.69
CA SER A 49 -14.73 18.69 -5.10
C SER A 49 -13.25 18.52 -4.72
N ILE A 50 -12.57 17.59 -5.39
CA ILE A 50 -11.09 17.48 -5.43
C ILE A 50 -10.41 18.83 -5.80
N TYR A 51 -11.14 19.69 -6.50
CA TYR A 51 -10.73 21.01 -6.96
C TYR A 51 -10.35 21.99 -5.84
N VAL A 52 -10.99 21.94 -4.66
CA VAL A 52 -10.68 22.86 -3.53
C VAL A 52 -9.37 22.48 -2.84
N PHE A 53 -9.07 21.17 -2.73
CA PHE A 53 -7.80 20.69 -2.19
C PHE A 53 -6.64 21.02 -3.15
N ILE A 54 -6.87 20.85 -4.46
CA ILE A 54 -5.91 21.23 -5.50
C ILE A 54 -5.61 22.74 -5.46
N ASP A 55 -6.62 23.59 -5.38
CA ASP A 55 -6.42 25.05 -5.30
C ASP A 55 -5.61 25.47 -4.06
N SER A 56 -5.77 24.76 -2.93
CA SER A 56 -5.00 25.01 -1.70
C SER A 56 -3.52 24.62 -1.78
N ILE A 57 -3.17 23.64 -2.62
CA ILE A 57 -1.79 23.19 -2.86
C ILE A 57 -1.10 24.07 -3.92
N PHE A 58 -1.87 24.54 -4.92
CA PHE A 58 -1.34 25.20 -6.14
C PHE A 58 -1.59 26.72 -6.21
N GLY A 59 -2.41 27.29 -5.32
CA GLY A 59 -2.63 28.75 -5.23
C GLY A 59 -1.38 29.55 -4.82
N GLY A 60 -0.33 28.88 -4.33
CA GLY A 60 0.99 29.47 -4.09
C GLY A 60 1.95 29.28 -5.27
N LYS A 61 1.99 30.26 -6.18
CA LYS A 61 2.90 30.33 -7.33
C LYS A 61 4.36 29.95 -6.97
N GLY A 62 4.94 28.99 -7.70
CA GLY A 62 6.39 28.76 -7.87
C GLY A 62 7.14 28.12 -6.68
N ILE A 63 8.02 27.15 -6.98
CA ILE A 63 8.98 26.45 -6.08
C ILE A 63 8.38 25.72 -4.85
N LYS A 64 7.52 26.36 -4.05
CA LYS A 64 6.83 25.76 -2.88
C LYS A 64 5.95 24.57 -3.28
N GLY A 65 5.25 24.64 -4.41
CA GLY A 65 4.48 23.51 -4.94
C GLY A 65 5.35 22.30 -5.31
N VAL A 66 6.55 22.53 -5.85
CA VAL A 66 7.51 21.46 -6.18
C VAL A 66 8.04 20.79 -4.92
N TYR A 67 8.37 21.56 -3.88
CA TYR A 67 8.79 21.02 -2.59
C TYR A 67 7.67 20.20 -1.93
N LEU A 68 6.43 20.69 -2.00
CA LEU A 68 5.29 19.98 -1.43
C LEU A 68 5.00 18.67 -2.16
N LEU A 69 5.01 18.67 -3.50
CA LEU A 69 4.89 17.45 -4.30
C LEU A 69 6.01 16.44 -3.98
N THR A 70 7.26 16.91 -3.90
CA THR A 70 8.40 16.08 -3.52
C THR A 70 8.23 15.47 -2.13
N TYR A 71 7.79 16.26 -1.16
CA TYR A 71 7.50 15.80 0.19
C TYR A 71 6.39 14.73 0.21
N VAL A 72 5.27 14.99 -0.48
CA VAL A 72 4.15 14.05 -0.60
C VAL A 72 4.60 12.74 -1.26
N PHE A 73 5.43 12.79 -2.30
CA PHE A 73 6.01 11.61 -2.92
C PHE A 73 6.81 10.78 -1.93
N ILE A 74 7.77 11.39 -1.23
CA ILE A 74 8.64 10.68 -0.28
C ILE A 74 7.80 10.01 0.81
N VAL A 75 6.84 10.75 1.38
CA VAL A 75 6.01 10.23 2.48
C VAL A 75 5.07 9.13 1.99
N THR A 76 4.36 9.33 0.89
CA THR A 76 3.27 8.41 0.47
C THR A 76 3.77 7.24 -0.38
N VAL A 77 4.81 7.42 -1.20
CA VAL A 77 5.31 6.38 -2.12
C VAL A 77 6.43 5.55 -1.48
N ILE A 78 7.15 6.10 -0.50
CA ILE A 78 8.32 5.44 0.09
C ILE A 78 8.10 5.14 1.57
N ILE A 79 7.94 6.17 2.41
CA ILE A 79 7.97 6.01 3.87
C ILE A 79 6.75 5.23 4.37
N ALA A 80 5.54 5.64 3.99
CA ALA A 80 4.30 4.99 4.44
C ALA A 80 4.25 3.50 4.04
N PRO A 81 4.49 3.09 2.79
CA PRO A 81 4.56 1.68 2.41
C PRO A 81 5.54 0.86 3.24
N ILE A 82 6.72 1.40 3.57
CA ILE A 82 7.69 0.71 4.42
C ILE A 82 7.14 0.49 5.83
N LEU A 83 6.66 1.56 6.47
CA LEU A 83 6.18 1.51 7.84
C LEU A 83 4.95 0.62 7.98
N GLU A 84 3.99 0.76 7.08
CA GLU A 84 2.75 0.00 7.08
C GLU A 84 3.04 -1.50 6.86
N GLU A 85 3.85 -1.88 5.88
CA GLU A 85 4.14 -3.30 5.64
C GLU A 85 4.96 -3.92 6.79
N VAL A 86 5.85 -3.16 7.44
CA VAL A 86 6.56 -3.61 8.64
C VAL A 86 5.57 -3.91 9.78
N VAL A 87 4.59 -3.04 10.02
CA VAL A 87 3.58 -3.22 11.07
C VAL A 87 2.62 -4.35 10.71
N TYR A 88 1.96 -4.30 9.56
CA TYR A 88 0.85 -5.20 9.24
C TYR A 88 1.32 -6.59 8.81
N ARG A 89 2.43 -6.68 8.05
CA ARG A 89 2.95 -7.98 7.59
C ARG A 89 4.05 -8.48 8.50
N GLY A 90 5.03 -7.64 8.78
CA GLY A 90 6.18 -8.01 9.59
C GLY A 90 5.80 -8.38 11.02
N TYR A 91 5.00 -7.55 11.66
CA TYR A 91 4.63 -7.71 13.06
C TYR A 91 3.29 -8.43 13.24
N ILE A 92 2.17 -7.88 12.76
CA ILE A 92 0.83 -8.44 13.01
C ILE A 92 0.69 -9.81 12.35
N LEU A 93 0.76 -9.89 11.01
CA LEU A 93 0.61 -11.15 10.29
C LEU A 93 1.72 -12.14 10.66
N GLY A 94 2.96 -11.67 10.73
CA GLY A 94 4.11 -12.50 11.09
C GLY A 94 3.99 -13.17 12.46
N ASN A 95 3.35 -12.53 13.45
CA ASN A 95 3.08 -13.14 14.74
C ASN A 95 1.84 -14.04 14.72
N LEU A 96 0.76 -13.64 14.04
CA LEU A 96 -0.44 -14.48 13.92
C LEU A 96 -0.15 -15.81 13.20
N LEU A 97 0.69 -15.81 12.17
CA LEU A 97 1.10 -17.04 11.46
C LEU A 97 1.88 -18.02 12.35
N LYS A 98 2.42 -17.60 13.50
CA LYS A 98 3.07 -18.51 14.47
C LYS A 98 2.08 -19.20 15.40
N VAL A 99 0.91 -18.60 15.62
CA VAL A 99 -0.10 -19.07 16.57
C VAL A 99 -1.18 -19.88 15.87
N TYR A 100 -1.51 -19.53 14.62
CA TYR A 100 -2.56 -20.20 13.85
C TYR A 100 -1.98 -21.26 12.91
N ASN A 101 -2.60 -22.44 12.90
CA ASN A 101 -2.22 -23.55 12.00
C ASN A 101 -2.56 -23.29 10.53
N LYS A 102 -3.58 -22.47 10.24
CA LYS A 102 -4.00 -22.12 8.88
C LYS A 102 -3.78 -20.63 8.62
N PRO A 103 -3.28 -20.24 7.43
CA PRO A 103 -2.91 -18.86 7.15
C PRO A 103 -4.10 -17.93 6.88
N ILE A 104 -5.27 -18.48 6.57
CA ILE A 104 -6.46 -17.72 6.16
C ILE A 104 -6.88 -16.72 7.24
N ILE A 105 -7.04 -17.17 8.48
CA ILE A 105 -7.48 -16.31 9.59
C ILE A 105 -6.46 -15.19 9.87
N PRO A 106 -5.15 -15.47 10.04
CA PRO A 106 -4.11 -14.45 10.13
C PRO A 106 -4.13 -13.41 9.01
N ILE A 107 -4.26 -13.86 7.76
CA ILE A 107 -4.29 -12.98 6.58
C ILE A 107 -5.50 -12.06 6.64
N VAL A 108 -6.69 -12.61 6.92
CA VAL A 108 -7.93 -11.81 7.03
C VAL A 108 -7.85 -10.80 8.18
N ILE A 109 -7.34 -11.20 9.35
CA ILE A 109 -7.18 -10.28 10.49
C ILE A 109 -6.20 -9.14 10.14
N SER A 110 -5.05 -9.46 9.56
CA SER A 110 -4.06 -8.45 9.14
C SER A 110 -4.61 -7.52 8.05
N ALA A 111 -5.39 -8.06 7.11
CA ALA A 111 -6.03 -7.30 6.05
C ALA A 111 -7.14 -6.38 6.60
N LEU A 112 -7.97 -6.88 7.53
CA LEU A 112 -8.98 -6.07 8.20
C LEU A 112 -8.33 -4.93 8.99
N ALA A 113 -7.30 -5.22 9.77
CA ALA A 113 -6.57 -4.19 10.51
C ALA A 113 -5.98 -3.11 9.58
N PHE A 114 -5.51 -3.50 8.40
CA PHE A 114 -5.03 -2.58 7.37
C PHE A 114 -6.18 -1.74 6.79
N GLY A 115 -7.30 -2.35 6.39
CA GLY A 115 -8.45 -1.61 5.86
C GLY A 115 -9.11 -0.67 6.89
N LEU A 116 -9.10 -1.06 8.19
CA LEU A 116 -9.74 -0.32 9.27
C LEU A 116 -9.03 1.00 9.61
N ILE A 117 -7.71 1.10 9.44
CA ILE A 117 -7.02 2.38 9.66
C ILE A 117 -7.35 3.43 8.59
N HIS A 118 -7.98 3.03 7.49
CA HIS A 118 -8.46 3.90 6.43
C HIS A 118 -9.97 4.17 6.51
N LEU A 119 -10.63 3.83 7.62
CA LEU A 119 -12.05 4.10 7.85
C LEU A 119 -12.37 5.59 7.65
N GLY A 120 -13.53 5.86 7.06
CA GLY A 120 -13.97 7.22 6.72
C GLY A 120 -13.42 7.75 5.38
N THR A 121 -12.61 6.96 4.67
CA THR A 121 -12.17 7.26 3.30
C THR A 121 -12.69 6.21 2.32
N GLN A 122 -12.83 6.59 1.04
CA GLN A 122 -13.17 5.67 -0.05
C GLN A 122 -12.18 4.48 -0.15
N SER A 123 -10.98 4.64 0.42
CA SER A 123 -9.87 3.69 0.34
C SER A 123 -9.97 2.51 1.33
N SER A 124 -10.92 2.48 2.27
CA SER A 124 -11.00 1.41 3.28
C SER A 124 -11.23 0.01 2.67
N ILE A 125 -12.16 -0.09 1.70
CA ILE A 125 -12.45 -1.36 1.00
C ILE A 125 -11.24 -1.77 0.15
N ASN A 126 -10.64 -0.82 -0.58
CA ASN A 126 -9.45 -1.07 -1.40
C ASN A 126 -8.27 -1.55 -0.53
N GLY A 127 -8.08 -0.93 0.64
CA GLY A 127 -7.06 -1.30 1.62
C GLY A 127 -7.28 -2.72 2.16
N PHE A 128 -8.52 -3.12 2.43
CA PHE A 128 -8.83 -4.49 2.84
C PHE A 128 -8.48 -5.51 1.74
N ILE A 129 -8.90 -5.26 0.49
CA ILE A 129 -8.63 -6.14 -0.66
C ILE A 129 -7.12 -6.25 -0.91
N PHE A 130 -6.43 -5.10 -0.96
CA PHE A 130 -4.97 -5.06 -1.03
C PHE A 130 -4.34 -5.83 0.13
N GLY A 131 -4.88 -5.67 1.33
CA GLY A 131 -4.47 -6.35 2.54
C GLY A 131 -4.49 -7.88 2.42
N LEU A 132 -5.52 -8.44 1.79
CA LEU A 132 -5.63 -9.88 1.53
C LEU A 132 -4.54 -10.36 0.57
N VAL A 133 -4.33 -9.63 -0.53
CA VAL A 133 -3.33 -9.94 -1.55
C VAL A 133 -1.91 -9.84 -0.98
N SER A 134 -1.58 -8.72 -0.35
CA SER A 134 -0.29 -8.46 0.29
C SER A 134 -0.05 -9.46 1.42
N GLY A 135 -1.08 -9.81 2.20
CA GLY A 135 -1.01 -10.84 3.23
C GLY A 135 -0.66 -12.23 2.66
N TYR A 136 -1.28 -12.62 1.54
CA TYR A 136 -0.96 -13.87 0.86
C TYR A 136 0.48 -13.89 0.32
N ILE A 137 0.96 -12.79 -0.28
CA ILE A 137 2.35 -12.64 -0.73
C ILE A 137 3.30 -12.83 0.45
N TYR A 138 3.05 -12.16 1.57
CA TYR A 138 3.92 -12.28 2.73
C TYR A 138 3.93 -13.72 3.28
N TYR A 139 2.76 -14.38 3.36
CA TYR A 139 2.69 -15.79 3.74
C TYR A 139 3.50 -16.69 2.80
N LYS A 140 3.41 -16.46 1.48
CA LYS A 140 4.08 -17.31 0.48
C LYS A 140 5.59 -17.10 0.42
N TYR A 141 6.05 -15.86 0.57
CA TYR A 141 7.43 -15.47 0.29
C TYR A 141 8.23 -15.10 1.55
N SER A 142 7.56 -14.80 2.66
CA SER A 142 8.16 -14.41 3.95
C SER A 142 9.22 -13.30 3.80
N ASN A 143 9.01 -12.36 2.87
CA ASN A 143 9.96 -11.31 2.56
C ASN A 143 9.23 -9.99 2.31
N LEU A 144 9.46 -9.04 3.21
CA LEU A 144 8.80 -7.73 3.20
C LEU A 144 9.13 -6.89 1.97
N LYS A 145 10.25 -7.15 1.27
CA LYS A 145 10.61 -6.37 0.08
C LYS A 145 9.53 -6.45 -0.99
N TYR A 146 8.93 -7.63 -1.20
CA TYR A 146 7.90 -7.79 -2.22
C TYR A 146 6.63 -7.01 -1.87
N ASN A 147 6.27 -7.02 -0.60
CA ASN A 147 5.15 -6.25 -0.06
C ASN A 147 5.38 -4.75 -0.20
N VAL A 148 6.54 -4.25 0.26
CA VAL A 148 6.91 -2.83 0.17
C VAL A 148 6.96 -2.38 -1.28
N LEU A 149 7.57 -3.15 -2.17
CA LEU A 149 7.65 -2.78 -3.58
C LEU A 149 6.27 -2.77 -4.25
N LEU A 150 5.40 -3.75 -3.97
CA LEU A 150 4.03 -3.77 -4.48
C LEU A 150 3.25 -2.55 -3.98
N HIS A 151 3.29 -2.27 -2.69
CA HIS A 151 2.60 -1.15 -2.07
C HIS A 151 3.13 0.19 -2.61
N SER A 152 4.44 0.36 -2.68
CA SER A 152 5.06 1.56 -3.26
C SER A 152 4.67 1.74 -4.74
N SER A 153 4.55 0.66 -5.50
CA SER A 153 4.14 0.73 -6.92
C SER A 153 2.69 1.19 -7.06
N ILE A 154 1.81 0.71 -6.18
CA ILE A 154 0.41 1.14 -6.10
C ILE A 154 0.32 2.63 -5.74
N ASN A 155 1.02 3.06 -4.69
CA ASN A 155 1.01 4.46 -4.27
C ASN A 155 1.67 5.38 -5.31
N LEU A 156 2.68 4.90 -6.05
CA LEU A 156 3.27 5.64 -7.17
C LEU A 156 2.25 5.90 -8.27
N VAL A 157 1.44 4.90 -8.64
CA VAL A 157 0.37 5.06 -9.63
C VAL A 157 -0.64 6.11 -9.16
N THR A 158 -1.09 6.03 -7.90
CA THR A 158 -2.02 7.01 -7.32
C THR A 158 -1.42 8.42 -7.31
N TYR A 159 -0.15 8.54 -6.94
CA TYR A 159 0.58 9.80 -6.96
C TYR A 159 0.68 10.37 -8.39
N MET A 160 0.98 9.54 -9.40
CA MET A 160 1.02 9.99 -10.79
C MET A 160 -0.35 10.42 -11.32
N SER A 161 -1.43 9.74 -10.90
CA SER A 161 -2.80 10.17 -11.21
C SER A 161 -3.10 11.54 -10.62
N LEU A 162 -2.64 11.82 -9.39
CA LEU A 162 -2.73 13.15 -8.81
C LEU A 162 -1.96 14.17 -9.67
N ILE A 163 -0.71 13.90 -10.05
CA ILE A 163 0.09 14.80 -10.90
C ILE A 163 -0.61 15.10 -12.23
N ILE A 164 -1.20 14.11 -12.89
CA ILE A 164 -1.90 14.34 -14.17
C ILE A 164 -3.11 15.25 -13.99
N LYS A 165 -3.87 15.12 -12.89
CA LYS A 165 -5.03 15.99 -12.61
C LYS A 165 -4.67 17.45 -12.32
N LEU A 166 -3.38 17.75 -12.18
CA LEU A 166 -2.88 19.09 -11.87
C LEU A 166 -2.52 19.90 -13.12
N PHE A 167 -2.53 19.28 -14.30
CA PHE A 167 -2.32 19.90 -15.60
C PHE A 167 -3.59 19.79 -16.44
#